data_AF-A0A0B6RVQ1-F1
#
_entry.id   AF-A0A0B6RVQ1-F1
#
_cell.length_a   1.000
_cell.length_b   1.000
_cell.length_c   1.000
_cell.angle_alpha   90.00
_cell.angle_beta   90.00
_cell.angle_gamma   90.00
#
_symmetry.space_group_name_H-M   'P 1'
#
loop_
_entity.id
_entity.type
_entity.pdbx_description
1 polymer ?
#
loop_
_entity_poly.entity_id
_entity_poly.type
_entity_poly.pdbx_seq_one_letter_code
_entity_poly.pdbx_strand_id
1 'polypeptide(L)'
;MSMTELLRSAMARRASAPKPVLDSTTDADDSPPAGAGDYTVADISMSAVAVVQQWAETEDLGDGETNADRLMALFIGIADANKDGEITDDEQGVLEVALNAAWDYLVGLGVTEADAGALLNDWDSDTADRVRDLVASALPEGDDAASAGIDDFVFADDDQAPALDAVYRKTLVVRGGKKTRINKRISGKVRLSAAQKVAIRKARMKSHSASAMMRRMKSMRLRRKSGL
;
A
#
# COMPACT_ATOMS: atom_id res chain seq x y z
N MET A 1 50.05 -48.08 -27.30
CA MET A 1 49.46 -46.87 -26.67
C MET A 1 50.45 -46.37 -25.65
N SER A 2 51.04 -45.21 -25.92
CA SER A 2 52.12 -44.65 -25.12
C SER A 2 51.58 -43.95 -23.87
N MET A 3 52.31 -43.96 -22.76
CA MET A 3 51.98 -43.21 -21.52
C MET A 3 51.77 -41.71 -21.79
N THR A 4 52.33 -41.18 -22.88
CA THR A 4 52.14 -39.81 -23.37
C THR A 4 50.79 -39.56 -24.07
N GLU A 5 50.11 -40.59 -24.56
CA GLU A 5 48.76 -40.48 -25.13
C GLU A 5 47.67 -40.52 -24.04
N LEU A 6 47.89 -41.27 -22.96
CA LEU A 6 47.01 -41.30 -21.78
C LEU A 6 46.96 -39.95 -21.05
N LEU A 7 48.06 -39.18 -21.07
CA LEU A 7 48.14 -37.84 -20.47
C LEU A 7 47.52 -36.73 -21.35
N ARG A 8 47.43 -36.91 -22.69
CA ARG A 8 46.72 -35.96 -23.57
C ARG A 8 45.20 -36.14 -23.52
N SER A 9 44.71 -37.35 -23.26
CA SER A 9 43.27 -37.59 -23.08
C SER A 9 42.71 -37.02 -21.77
N ALA A 10 43.56 -36.69 -20.79
CA ALA A 10 43.15 -36.15 -19.48
C ALA A 10 43.08 -34.61 -19.43
N MET A 11 43.52 -33.89 -20.48
CA MET A 11 43.54 -32.42 -20.50
C MET A 11 42.57 -31.76 -21.49
N ALA A 12 41.78 -32.53 -22.25
CA ALA A 12 40.91 -31.99 -23.30
C ALA A 12 39.40 -31.94 -22.95
N ARG A 13 39.02 -32.06 -21.67
CA ARG A 13 37.62 -31.87 -21.24
C ARG A 13 37.53 -31.05 -19.95
N ARG A 14 37.85 -29.76 -20.07
CA ARG A 14 37.29 -28.75 -19.18
C ARG A 14 36.37 -27.89 -20.00
N ALA A 15 35.12 -28.35 -20.14
CA ALA A 15 34.05 -27.52 -20.67
C ALA A 15 34.05 -26.22 -19.86
N SER A 16 34.25 -25.10 -20.55
CA SER A 16 34.09 -23.77 -20.00
C SER A 16 32.71 -23.70 -19.36
N ALA A 17 32.66 -23.63 -18.02
CA ALA A 17 31.41 -23.39 -17.33
C ALA A 17 30.78 -22.11 -17.91
N PRO A 18 29.48 -22.12 -18.26
CA PRO A 18 28.84 -20.95 -18.81
C PRO A 18 28.96 -19.79 -17.80
N LYS A 19 29.46 -18.64 -18.28
CA LYS A 19 29.51 -17.41 -17.48
C LYS A 19 28.07 -17.08 -17.06
N PRO A 20 27.80 -16.75 -15.78
CA PRO A 20 26.47 -16.34 -15.37
C PRO A 20 26.11 -15.05 -16.10
N VAL A 21 25.22 -15.16 -17.08
CA VAL A 21 24.52 -14.02 -17.69
C VAL A 21 23.45 -13.55 -16.72
N LEU A 22 23.25 -12.23 -16.66
CA LEU A 22 22.39 -11.53 -15.68
C LEU A 22 20.88 -11.84 -15.86
N ASP A 23 20.52 -12.61 -16.88
CA ASP A 23 19.14 -12.80 -17.33
C ASP A 23 18.83 -14.30 -17.46
N SER A 24 18.59 -14.93 -16.32
CA SER A 24 18.13 -16.33 -16.26
C SER A 24 17.17 -16.47 -15.09
N THR A 25 16.10 -15.68 -15.10
CA THR A 25 14.87 -16.01 -14.37
C THR A 25 14.16 -17.08 -15.17
N THR A 26 14.45 -18.34 -14.85
CA THR A 26 13.67 -19.49 -15.31
C THR A 26 12.42 -19.54 -14.44
N ASP A 27 11.27 -19.33 -15.08
CA ASP A 27 9.89 -19.68 -14.69
C ASP A 27 9.66 -19.98 -13.20
N ALA A 28 9.73 -18.94 -12.39
CA ALA A 28 9.22 -18.96 -11.03
C ALA A 28 8.04 -18.00 -10.97
N ASP A 29 6.82 -18.56 -10.92
CA ASP A 29 5.54 -17.89 -10.68
C ASP A 29 5.41 -16.47 -11.25
N ASP A 30 4.71 -16.35 -12.36
CA ASP A 30 4.27 -15.08 -12.95
C ASP A 30 3.14 -14.42 -12.13
N SER A 31 3.14 -14.64 -10.81
CA SER A 31 2.38 -13.82 -9.89
C SER A 31 3.22 -12.59 -9.58
N PRO A 32 2.76 -11.37 -9.93
CA PRO A 32 3.45 -10.15 -9.56
C PRO A 32 3.73 -10.18 -8.07
N PRO A 33 4.94 -9.82 -7.60
CA PRO A 33 5.16 -9.67 -6.17
C PRO A 33 4.19 -8.60 -5.67
N ALA A 34 3.19 -9.04 -4.92
CA ALA A 34 2.35 -8.18 -4.10
C ALA A 34 3.26 -7.29 -3.27
N GLY A 35 3.37 -6.00 -3.58
CA GLY A 35 4.45 -5.23 -2.94
C GLY A 35 4.61 -3.76 -3.30
N ALA A 36 4.08 -3.28 -4.42
CA ALA A 36 4.06 -1.84 -4.71
C ALA A 36 2.66 -1.34 -5.03
N GLY A 37 1.92 -2.04 -5.92
CA GLY A 37 0.52 -1.74 -6.22
C GLY A 37 -0.37 -1.90 -5.00
N ASP A 38 -0.28 -3.04 -4.32
CA ASP A 38 -1.11 -3.31 -3.15
C ASP A 38 -0.77 -2.40 -1.97
N TYR A 39 0.50 -1.98 -1.86
CA TYR A 39 0.89 -1.01 -0.83
C TYR A 39 0.33 0.38 -1.13
N THR A 40 0.29 0.81 -2.40
CA THR A 40 -0.32 2.09 -2.77
C THR A 40 -1.83 2.06 -2.57
N VAL A 41 -2.50 0.95 -2.92
CA VAL A 41 -3.93 0.78 -2.67
C VAL A 41 -4.20 0.80 -1.17
N ALA A 42 -3.46 0.01 -0.37
CA ALA A 42 -3.62 0.01 1.08
C ALA A 42 -3.40 1.39 1.72
N ASP A 43 -2.40 2.17 1.28
CA ASP A 43 -2.15 3.53 1.79
C ASP A 43 -3.28 4.50 1.43
N ILE A 44 -3.86 4.37 0.23
CA ILE A 44 -5.05 5.13 -0.20
C ILE A 44 -6.27 4.70 0.63
N SER A 45 -6.50 3.41 0.82
CA SER A 45 -7.59 2.88 1.65
C SER A 45 -7.49 3.33 3.09
N MET A 46 -6.29 3.30 3.70
CA MET A 46 -6.08 3.86 5.05
C MET A 46 -6.43 5.35 5.10
N SER A 47 -6.06 6.10 4.07
CA SER A 47 -6.37 7.54 3.99
C SER A 47 -7.86 7.80 3.84
N ALA A 48 -8.55 7.00 3.03
CA ALA A 48 -10.00 7.08 2.84
C ALA A 48 -10.76 6.82 4.15
N VAL A 49 -10.41 5.75 4.87
CA VAL A 49 -11.04 5.43 6.15
C VAL A 49 -10.76 6.52 7.19
N ALA A 50 -9.52 7.00 7.27
CA ALA A 50 -9.17 8.09 8.18
C ALA A 50 -9.97 9.37 7.87
N VAL A 51 -10.20 9.68 6.59
CA VAL A 51 -11.04 10.80 6.17
C VAL A 51 -12.49 10.61 6.62
N VAL A 52 -13.07 9.41 6.45
CA VAL A 52 -14.44 9.12 6.92
C VAL A 52 -14.55 9.27 8.44
N GLN A 53 -13.56 8.80 9.19
CA GLN A 53 -13.53 8.95 10.65
C GLN A 53 -13.44 10.41 11.08
N GLN A 54 -12.50 11.16 10.50
CA GLN A 54 -12.34 12.60 10.76
C GLN A 54 -13.60 13.40 10.38
N TRP A 55 -14.23 13.03 9.27
CA TRP A 55 -15.47 13.65 8.83
C TRP A 55 -16.61 13.40 9.83
N ALA A 56 -16.73 12.19 10.37
CA ALA A 56 -17.73 11.88 11.40
C ALA A 56 -17.57 12.77 12.65
N GLU A 57 -16.32 13.06 13.03
CA GLU A 57 -15.97 13.94 14.15
C GLU A 57 -16.09 15.44 13.84
N THR A 58 -16.50 15.84 12.63
CA THR A 58 -16.59 17.26 12.26
C THR A 58 -17.75 17.96 12.95
N GLU A 59 -17.46 18.80 13.95
CA GLU A 59 -18.50 19.59 14.64
C GLU A 59 -18.74 20.97 14.00
N ASP A 60 -17.75 21.51 13.27
CA ASP A 60 -17.79 22.86 12.70
C ASP A 60 -17.79 22.84 11.15
N LEU A 61 -18.82 23.46 10.58
CA LEU A 61 -18.98 23.70 9.13
C LEU A 61 -18.87 25.20 8.83
N GLY A 62 -18.31 25.53 7.66
CA GLY A 62 -18.28 26.90 7.16
C GLY A 62 -19.67 27.41 6.76
N ASP A 63 -19.79 28.72 6.56
CA ASP A 63 -21.05 29.35 6.13
C ASP A 63 -21.54 28.76 4.79
N GLY A 64 -22.66 28.02 4.84
CA GLY A 64 -23.28 27.39 3.67
C GLY A 64 -22.62 26.08 3.20
N GLU A 65 -21.66 25.55 3.96
CA GLU A 65 -21.04 24.24 3.70
C GLU A 65 -21.91 23.10 4.28
N THR A 66 -22.18 22.07 3.48
CA THR A 66 -22.87 20.86 3.95
C THR A 66 -21.88 19.79 4.41
N ASN A 67 -22.35 18.78 5.16
CA ASN A 67 -21.52 17.63 5.51
C ASN A 67 -21.05 16.85 4.26
N ALA A 68 -21.84 16.84 3.18
CA ALA A 68 -21.45 16.25 1.91
C ALA A 68 -20.29 17.04 1.26
N ASP A 69 -20.38 18.38 1.23
CA ASP A 69 -19.31 19.24 0.70
C ASP A 69 -18.00 19.05 1.46
N ARG A 70 -18.08 18.96 2.80
CA ARG A 70 -16.93 18.69 3.65
C ARG A 70 -16.28 17.34 3.31
N LEU A 71 -17.08 16.29 3.18
CA LEU A 71 -16.58 14.95 2.85
C LEU A 71 -15.91 14.95 1.47
N MET A 72 -16.55 15.56 0.47
CA MET A 72 -16.01 15.71 -0.87
C MET A 72 -14.66 16.44 -0.86
N ALA A 73 -14.56 17.56 -0.13
CA ALA A 73 -13.32 18.32 -0.01
C ALA A 73 -12.19 17.50 0.63
N LEU A 74 -12.50 16.67 1.64
CA LEU A 74 -11.52 15.79 2.27
C LEU A 74 -11.03 14.68 1.32
N PHE A 75 -11.93 14.10 0.50
CA PHE A 75 -11.56 13.09 -0.51
C PHE A 75 -10.75 13.67 -1.68
N ILE A 76 -11.13 14.85 -2.19
CA ILE A 76 -10.30 15.62 -3.11
C ILE A 76 -8.94 15.88 -2.46
N GLY A 77 -8.92 16.12 -1.15
CA GLY A 77 -7.72 16.23 -0.32
C GLY A 77 -6.78 15.02 -0.37
N ILE A 78 -7.27 13.82 -0.67
CA ILE A 78 -6.44 12.62 -0.84
C ILE A 78 -5.78 12.61 -2.22
N ALA A 79 -6.55 12.96 -3.26
CA ALA A 79 -6.14 12.86 -4.66
C ALA A 79 -5.29 14.06 -5.12
N ASP A 80 -5.74 15.28 -4.84
CA ASP A 80 -5.10 16.54 -5.23
C ASP A 80 -3.82 16.75 -4.40
N ALA A 81 -2.67 16.30 -4.93
CA ALA A 81 -1.41 16.32 -4.19
C ALA A 81 -0.80 17.72 -4.08
N ASN A 82 -1.10 18.63 -5.01
CA ASN A 82 -0.52 19.98 -5.08
C ASN A 82 -1.48 21.08 -4.57
N LYS A 83 -2.73 20.72 -4.25
CA LYS A 83 -3.77 21.61 -3.74
C LYS A 83 -4.12 22.73 -4.70
N ASP A 84 -4.02 22.47 -6.00
CA ASP A 84 -4.37 23.46 -7.02
C ASP A 84 -5.85 23.41 -7.44
N GLY A 85 -6.59 22.39 -6.98
CA GLY A 85 -8.01 22.22 -7.23
C GLY A 85 -8.35 21.60 -8.59
N GLU A 86 -7.36 21.20 -9.40
CA GLU A 86 -7.57 20.47 -10.64
C GLU A 86 -7.30 18.97 -10.44
N ILE A 87 -8.25 18.11 -10.83
CA ILE A 87 -8.06 16.66 -10.79
C ILE A 87 -7.62 16.18 -12.17
N THR A 88 -6.38 15.71 -12.26
CA THR A 88 -5.86 15.06 -13.47
C THR A 88 -6.35 13.61 -13.59
N ASP A 89 -6.26 13.01 -14.78
CA ASP A 89 -6.64 11.60 -15.02
C ASP A 89 -5.95 10.62 -14.03
N ASP A 90 -4.69 10.89 -13.69
CA ASP A 90 -3.92 10.08 -12.74
C ASP A 90 -4.47 10.24 -11.30
N GLU A 91 -4.93 11.44 -10.92
CA GLU A 91 -5.52 11.74 -9.61
C GLU A 91 -6.96 11.24 -9.51
N GLN A 92 -7.68 11.19 -10.63
CA GLN A 92 -9.01 10.61 -10.68
C GLN A 92 -8.99 9.11 -10.33
N GLY A 93 -7.96 8.38 -10.76
CA GLY A 93 -7.77 6.98 -10.35
C GLY A 93 -7.48 6.82 -8.85
N VAL A 94 -6.78 7.79 -8.23
CA VAL A 94 -6.56 7.79 -6.78
C VAL A 94 -7.87 8.06 -6.03
N LEU A 95 -8.66 9.01 -6.52
CA LEU A 95 -9.97 9.33 -5.96
C LEU A 95 -10.93 8.14 -6.06
N GLU A 96 -10.95 7.44 -7.19
CA GLU A 96 -11.79 6.25 -7.39
C GLU A 96 -11.42 5.13 -6.41
N VAL A 97 -10.12 4.85 -6.21
CA VAL A 97 -9.69 3.85 -5.21
C VAL A 97 -10.09 4.28 -3.79
N ALA A 98 -9.96 5.57 -3.47
CA ALA A 98 -10.35 6.09 -2.16
C ALA A 98 -11.86 5.98 -1.92
N LEU A 99 -12.70 6.32 -2.90
CA LEU A 99 -14.15 6.25 -2.79
C LEU A 99 -14.66 4.80 -2.67
N ASN A 100 -14.07 3.85 -3.40
CA ASN A 100 -14.40 2.44 -3.23
C ASN A 100 -14.02 1.90 -1.83
N ALA A 101 -12.84 2.26 -1.32
CA ALA A 101 -12.46 1.87 0.04
C ALA A 101 -13.39 2.49 1.10
N ALA A 102 -13.85 3.72 0.88
CA ALA A 102 -14.82 4.38 1.75
C ALA A 102 -16.19 3.70 1.70
N TRP A 103 -16.64 3.29 0.52
CA TRP A 103 -17.86 2.52 0.35
C TRP A 103 -17.83 1.24 1.18
N ASP A 104 -16.81 0.42 1.00
CA ASP A 104 -16.66 -0.86 1.70
C ASP A 104 -16.61 -0.65 3.22
N TYR A 105 -15.95 0.40 3.67
CA TYR A 105 -15.90 0.76 5.09
C TYR A 105 -17.27 1.18 5.63
N LEU A 106 -17.99 2.06 4.94
CA LEU A 106 -19.32 2.53 5.35
C LEU A 106 -20.33 1.37 5.42
N VAL A 107 -20.33 0.49 4.40
CA VAL A 107 -21.16 -0.72 4.41
C VAL A 107 -20.76 -1.66 5.55
N GLY A 108 -19.46 -1.80 5.82
CA GLY A 108 -18.94 -2.55 6.97
C GLY A 108 -19.39 -2.01 8.33
N LEU A 109 -19.63 -0.70 8.44
CA LEU A 109 -20.19 -0.04 9.63
C LEU A 109 -21.73 -0.13 9.69
N GLY A 110 -22.40 -0.66 8.67
CA GLY A 110 -23.85 -0.85 8.62
C GLY A 110 -24.62 0.22 7.84
N VAL A 111 -23.94 1.10 7.09
CA VAL A 111 -24.60 1.99 6.12
C VAL A 111 -25.18 1.15 4.99
N THR A 112 -26.39 1.50 4.52
CA THR A 112 -26.98 0.78 3.39
C THR A 112 -26.26 1.11 2.09
N GLU A 113 -26.17 0.16 1.15
CA GLU A 113 -25.59 0.43 -0.18
C GLU A 113 -26.30 1.59 -0.90
N ALA A 114 -27.61 1.77 -0.68
CA ALA A 114 -28.37 2.88 -1.24
C ALA A 114 -27.92 4.24 -0.66
N ASP A 115 -27.75 4.33 0.67
CA ASP A 115 -27.26 5.54 1.32
C ASP A 115 -25.78 5.80 0.99
N ALA A 116 -24.95 4.75 0.90
CA ALA A 116 -23.56 4.86 0.46
C ALA A 116 -23.47 5.39 -0.98
N GLY A 117 -24.38 4.96 -1.86
CA GLY A 117 -24.56 5.47 -3.23
C GLY A 117 -24.94 6.94 -3.26
N ALA A 118 -26.00 7.31 -2.55
CA ALA A 118 -26.46 8.69 -2.49
C ALA A 118 -25.39 9.62 -1.90
N LEU A 119 -24.59 9.15 -0.93
CA LEU A 119 -23.51 9.94 -0.35
C LEU A 119 -22.29 10.08 -1.28
N LEU A 120 -21.76 8.97 -1.78
CA LEU A 120 -20.44 8.98 -2.46
C LEU A 120 -20.53 9.28 -3.97
N ASN A 121 -21.68 9.05 -4.60
CA ASN A 121 -21.89 9.36 -6.02
C ASN A 121 -22.62 10.68 -6.24
N ASP A 122 -23.67 10.93 -5.44
CA ASP A 122 -24.55 12.08 -5.63
C ASP A 122 -24.26 13.23 -4.64
N TRP A 123 -23.41 13.00 -3.64
CA TRP A 123 -23.08 13.97 -2.57
C TRP A 123 -24.34 14.52 -1.89
N ASP A 124 -25.33 13.65 -1.67
CA ASP A 124 -26.62 14.04 -1.08
C ASP A 124 -26.45 14.51 0.37
N SER A 125 -26.82 15.77 0.63
CA SER A 125 -26.63 16.42 1.93
C SER A 125 -27.42 15.77 3.06
N ASP A 126 -28.67 15.39 2.78
CA ASP A 126 -29.56 14.82 3.79
C ASP A 126 -29.08 13.42 4.20
N THR A 127 -28.55 12.67 3.24
CA THR A 127 -27.93 11.36 3.48
C THR A 127 -26.60 11.50 4.22
N ALA A 128 -25.80 12.52 3.90
CA ALA A 128 -24.55 12.80 4.59
C ALA A 128 -24.75 12.95 6.10
N ASP A 129 -25.77 13.70 6.54
CA ASP A 129 -26.05 13.89 7.97
C ASP A 129 -26.40 12.57 8.68
N ARG A 130 -27.30 11.76 8.08
CA ARG A 130 -27.70 10.46 8.67
C ARG A 130 -26.55 9.46 8.73
N VAL A 131 -25.75 9.39 7.67
CA VAL A 131 -24.59 8.50 7.59
C VAL A 131 -23.53 8.95 8.59
N ARG A 132 -23.30 10.25 8.73
CA ARG A 132 -22.35 10.81 9.71
C ARG A 132 -22.70 10.42 11.13
N ASP A 133 -23.96 10.58 11.53
CA ASP A 133 -24.45 10.21 12.87
C ASP A 133 -24.24 8.72 13.15
N LEU A 134 -24.55 7.87 12.16
CA LEU A 134 -24.33 6.42 12.27
C LEU A 134 -22.84 6.10 12.43
N VAL A 135 -21.98 6.65 11.56
CA VAL A 135 -20.54 6.45 11.63
C VAL A 135 -20.01 6.89 12.98
N ALA A 136 -20.32 8.10 13.44
CA ALA A 136 -19.89 8.63 14.72
C ALA A 136 -20.30 7.72 15.90
N SER A 137 -21.48 7.09 15.82
CA SER A 137 -21.94 6.14 16.83
C SER A 137 -21.23 4.77 16.79
N ALA A 138 -20.69 4.39 15.63
CA ALA A 138 -20.03 3.11 15.40
C ALA A 138 -18.50 3.19 15.62
N LEU A 139 -17.91 4.39 15.65
CA LEU A 139 -16.47 4.55 15.81
C LEU A 139 -16.02 4.16 17.23
N PRO A 140 -14.88 3.45 17.34
CA PRO A 140 -14.27 3.18 18.64
C PRO A 140 -13.83 4.48 19.33
N GLU A 141 -14.16 4.64 20.61
CA GLU A 141 -13.73 5.81 21.38
C GLU A 141 -12.20 5.78 21.65
N GLY A 142 -11.52 6.86 21.25
CA GLY A 142 -10.11 7.13 21.53
C GLY A 142 -9.14 6.81 20.37
N ASP A 143 -8.15 7.70 20.17
CA ASP A 143 -7.19 7.68 19.04
C ASP A 143 -6.51 6.32 18.80
N ASP A 144 -6.16 5.61 19.87
CA ASP A 144 -5.49 4.30 19.78
C ASP A 144 -6.44 3.20 19.25
N ALA A 145 -7.74 3.29 19.56
CA ALA A 145 -8.75 2.35 19.10
C ALA A 145 -9.21 2.67 17.67
N ALA A 146 -9.36 3.96 17.34
CA ALA A 146 -9.64 4.43 15.98
C ALA A 146 -8.54 3.99 15.00
N SER A 147 -7.27 4.20 15.38
CA SER A 147 -6.11 3.76 14.58
C SER A 147 -6.06 2.23 14.39
N ALA A 148 -6.42 1.46 15.41
CA ALA A 148 -6.48 0.01 15.31
C ALA A 148 -7.61 -0.47 14.40
N GLY A 149 -8.77 0.20 14.44
CA GLY A 149 -9.90 -0.10 13.54
C GLY A 149 -9.57 0.13 12.06
N ILE A 150 -8.78 1.17 11.75
CA ILE A 150 -8.28 1.42 10.38
C ILE A 150 -7.35 0.29 9.93
N ASP A 151 -6.37 -0.08 10.77
CA ASP A 151 -5.43 -1.16 10.46
C ASP A 151 -6.16 -2.49 10.27
N ASP A 152 -7.14 -2.81 11.12
CA ASP A 152 -7.93 -4.02 10.99
C ASP A 152 -8.75 -4.00 9.70
N PHE A 153 -9.42 -2.89 9.34
CA PHE A 153 -10.16 -2.83 8.08
C PHE A 153 -9.27 -3.06 6.83
N VAL A 154 -8.12 -2.40 6.77
CA VAL A 154 -7.27 -2.44 5.55
C VAL A 154 -6.47 -3.76 5.46
N PHE A 155 -6.17 -4.40 6.59
CA PHE A 155 -5.28 -5.58 6.62
C PHE A 155 -5.93 -6.86 7.14
N ALA A 156 -7.23 -6.88 7.49
CA ALA A 156 -7.92 -8.09 7.95
C ALA A 156 -8.40 -9.00 6.81
N ASP A 157 -8.59 -8.48 5.59
CA ASP A 157 -9.12 -9.29 4.48
C ASP A 157 -8.02 -10.11 3.76
N ASP A 158 -8.43 -11.31 3.33
CA ASP A 158 -7.69 -12.57 3.16
C ASP A 158 -6.49 -12.67 2.18
N ASP A 159 -5.78 -11.58 1.84
CA ASP A 159 -4.51 -11.67 1.07
C ASP A 159 -3.30 -12.11 1.91
N GLN A 160 -3.53 -12.39 3.19
CA GLN A 160 -2.64 -13.20 4.03
C GLN A 160 -3.24 -14.56 4.35
N ALA A 161 -3.72 -15.26 3.31
CA ALA A 161 -3.89 -16.71 3.37
C ALA A 161 -2.62 -17.34 4.00
N PRO A 162 -2.79 -18.18 5.03
CA PRO A 162 -1.75 -18.51 5.97
C PRO A 162 -0.65 -19.37 5.33
N ALA A 163 0.48 -18.77 4.99
CA ALA A 163 1.76 -19.47 5.07
C ALA A 163 2.19 -19.62 6.55
N LEU A 164 1.28 -20.10 7.41
CA LEU A 164 1.52 -20.33 8.84
C LEU A 164 2.00 -21.77 8.99
N ASP A 165 3.29 -22.00 9.22
CA ASP A 165 3.85 -21.88 10.57
C ASP A 165 5.23 -21.18 10.62
N ALA A 166 5.70 -20.62 9.51
CA ALA A 166 7.06 -20.08 9.46
C ALA A 166 7.09 -18.58 9.83
N VAL A 167 7.40 -18.26 11.09
CA VAL A 167 7.71 -16.87 11.53
C VAL A 167 8.80 -16.22 10.65
N TYR A 168 9.68 -17.03 10.07
CA TYR A 168 10.77 -16.60 9.20
C TYR A 168 10.86 -17.43 7.91
N ARG A 169 10.98 -16.75 6.76
CA ARG A 169 11.31 -17.34 5.46
C ARG A 169 12.77 -17.08 5.12
N LYS A 170 13.49 -18.11 4.67
CA LYS A 170 14.85 -17.96 4.13
C LYS A 170 14.78 -17.22 2.80
N THR A 171 15.37 -16.03 2.74
CA THR A 171 15.43 -15.19 1.53
C THR A 171 16.89 -14.93 1.15
N LEU A 172 17.22 -15.01 -0.14
CA LEU A 172 18.52 -14.63 -0.66
C LEU A 172 18.59 -13.10 -0.77
N VAL A 173 19.59 -12.49 -0.15
CA VAL A 173 19.87 -11.05 -0.21
C VAL A 173 21.34 -10.81 -0.50
N VAL A 174 21.66 -9.69 -1.14
CA VAL A 174 23.05 -9.27 -1.34
C VAL A 174 23.46 -8.37 -0.17
N ARG A 175 24.50 -8.77 0.56
CA ARG A 175 25.12 -7.94 1.61
C ARG A 175 26.63 -7.91 1.38
N GLY A 176 27.21 -6.70 1.38
CA GLY A 176 28.63 -6.52 1.08
C GLY A 176 29.03 -7.10 -0.29
N GLY A 177 28.15 -7.01 -1.30
CA GLY A 177 28.39 -7.54 -2.65
C GLY A 177 28.29 -9.06 -2.81
N LYS A 178 27.99 -9.83 -1.75
CA LYS A 178 27.86 -11.29 -1.80
C LYS A 178 26.41 -11.75 -1.58
N LYS A 179 25.95 -12.74 -2.35
CA LYS A 179 24.64 -13.40 -2.13
C LYS A 179 24.69 -14.20 -0.82
N THR A 180 23.78 -13.89 0.10
CA THR A 180 23.67 -14.50 1.43
C THR A 180 22.22 -14.89 1.71
N ARG A 181 21.99 -16.02 2.38
CA ARG A 181 20.64 -16.47 2.75
C ARG A 181 20.32 -15.99 4.17
N ILE A 182 19.38 -15.06 4.29
CA ILE A 182 18.94 -14.52 5.60
C ILE A 182 17.55 -15.05 5.95
N ASN A 183 17.24 -15.09 7.24
CA ASN A 183 15.86 -15.27 7.72
C ASN A 183 15.16 -13.92 7.66
N LYS A 184 14.21 -13.73 6.75
CA LYS A 184 13.29 -12.59 6.77
C LYS A 184 12.04 -12.99 7.53
N ARG A 185 11.59 -12.15 8.45
CA ARG A 185 10.32 -12.36 9.15
C ARG A 185 9.20 -12.12 8.14
N ILE A 186 8.25 -13.06 8.06
CA ILE A 186 7.11 -12.99 7.15
C ILE A 186 5.77 -12.94 7.89
N SER A 187 5.72 -13.22 9.19
CA SER A 187 4.50 -13.17 9.98
C SER A 187 4.74 -12.83 11.46
N GLY A 188 3.67 -12.43 12.15
CA GLY A 188 3.61 -12.17 13.60
C GLY A 188 3.84 -10.71 14.02
N LYS A 189 3.24 -10.33 15.17
CA LYS A 189 3.29 -8.98 15.75
C LYS A 189 4.69 -8.65 16.28
N VAL A 190 5.30 -7.57 15.77
CA VAL A 190 6.61 -7.07 16.25
C VAL A 190 6.39 -6.05 17.36
N ARG A 191 7.01 -6.25 18.52
CA ARG A 191 7.00 -5.27 19.61
C ARG A 191 8.04 -4.19 19.32
N LEU A 192 7.58 -2.99 18.95
CA LEU A 192 8.43 -1.82 18.70
C LEU A 192 8.57 -0.97 19.96
N SER A 193 9.79 -0.51 20.26
CA SER A 193 10.01 0.48 21.31
C SER A 193 9.47 1.86 20.90
N ALA A 194 9.19 2.73 21.88
CA ALA A 194 8.68 4.08 21.60
C ALA A 194 9.60 4.87 20.65
N ALA A 195 10.92 4.78 20.85
CA ALA A 195 11.91 5.41 19.98
C ALA A 195 11.86 4.87 18.55
N GLN A 196 11.62 3.56 18.37
CA GLN A 196 11.50 2.93 17.05
C GLN A 196 10.21 3.37 16.34
N LYS A 197 9.08 3.46 17.06
CA LYS A 197 7.83 3.98 16.50
C LYS A 197 7.99 5.41 16.00
N VAL A 198 8.64 6.28 16.78
CA VAL A 198 8.93 7.67 16.38
C VAL A 198 9.88 7.73 15.18
N ALA A 199 10.91 6.88 15.12
CA ALA A 199 11.82 6.80 14.00
C ALA A 199 11.13 6.35 12.70
N ILE A 200 10.24 5.35 12.79
CA ILE A 200 9.41 4.88 11.66
C ILE A 200 8.46 5.99 11.21
N ARG A 201 7.81 6.70 12.14
CA ARG A 201 6.93 7.83 11.81
C ARG A 201 7.71 8.94 11.09
N LYS A 202 8.90 9.29 11.56
CA LYS A 202 9.80 10.25 10.89
C LYS A 202 10.25 9.77 9.51
N ALA A 203 10.55 8.47 9.37
CA ALA A 203 10.91 7.88 8.09
C ALA A 203 9.73 7.93 7.10
N ARG A 204 8.51 7.58 7.55
CA ARG A 204 7.28 7.74 6.77
C ARG A 204 7.12 9.20 6.33
N MET A 205 7.06 10.16 7.25
CA MET A 205 6.92 11.58 6.92
C MET A 205 7.97 12.08 5.90
N LYS A 206 9.24 11.65 6.02
CA LYS A 206 10.29 12.02 5.07
C LYS A 206 10.10 11.38 3.70
N SER A 207 9.67 10.12 3.66
CA SER A 207 9.46 9.35 2.44
C SER A 207 8.16 9.70 1.70
N HIS A 208 7.16 10.20 2.42
CA HIS A 208 5.86 10.68 1.91
C HIS A 208 5.81 12.22 1.80
N SER A 209 6.96 12.89 1.83
CA SER A 209 6.99 14.32 1.49
C SER A 209 6.67 14.49 0.00
N ALA A 210 5.94 15.53 -0.38
CA ALA A 210 5.57 15.82 -1.78
C ALA A 210 6.77 15.75 -2.74
N SER A 211 7.93 16.26 -2.28
CA SER A 211 9.19 16.19 -3.04
C SER A 211 9.73 14.76 -3.25
N ALA A 212 9.57 13.86 -2.27
CA ALA A 212 9.99 12.47 -2.37
C ALA A 212 9.03 11.67 -3.26
N MET A 213 7.73 11.95 -3.18
CA MET A 213 6.71 11.33 -4.03
C MET A 213 6.89 11.72 -5.50
N MET A 214 7.09 13.01 -5.80
CA MET A 214 7.39 13.48 -7.17
C MET A 214 8.66 12.83 -7.76
N ARG A 215 9.72 12.66 -6.96
CA ARG A 215 10.94 11.98 -7.41
C ARG A 215 10.70 10.50 -7.72
N ARG A 216 9.86 9.82 -6.94
CA ARG A 216 9.45 8.43 -7.20
C ARG A 216 8.62 8.34 -8.47
N MET A 217 7.63 9.21 -8.63
CA MET A 217 6.78 9.25 -9.83
C MET A 217 7.60 9.50 -11.10
N LYS A 218 8.55 10.45 -11.06
CA LYS A 218 9.51 10.69 -12.17
C LYS A 218 10.36 9.46 -12.47
N SER A 219 10.84 8.77 -11.44
CA SER A 219 11.61 7.53 -11.58
C SER A 219 10.78 6.41 -12.21
N MET A 220 9.53 6.21 -11.76
CA MET A 220 8.62 5.22 -12.31
C MET A 220 8.24 5.51 -13.77
N ARG A 221 8.05 6.79 -14.13
CA ARG A 221 7.82 7.20 -15.53
C ARG A 221 9.00 6.87 -16.44
N LEU A 222 10.24 7.10 -15.95
CA LEU A 222 11.45 6.71 -16.66
C LEU A 222 11.56 5.19 -16.79
N ARG A 223 11.20 4.44 -15.74
CA ARG A 223 11.20 2.98 -15.72
C ARG A 223 10.25 2.42 -16.79
N ARG A 224 9.00 2.88 -16.78
CA ARG A 224 7.96 2.52 -17.75
C ARG A 224 8.39 2.85 -19.18
N LYS A 225 9.00 4.03 -19.39
CA LYS A 225 9.53 4.43 -20.71
C LYS A 225 10.72 3.58 -21.17
N SER A 226 11.44 2.97 -20.24
CA SER A 226 12.61 2.11 -20.50
C SER A 226 12.24 0.62 -20.61
N GLY A 227 10.95 0.27 -20.52
CA GLY A 227 10.49 -1.13 -20.57
C GLY A 227 10.85 -1.94 -19.33
N LEU A 228 11.02 -1.28 -18.18
CA LEU A 228 11.34 -1.87 -16.87
C LEU A 228 10.20 -1.68 -15.86
#